data_AF-A0A947G2V2-F1
#
_entry.id   AF-A0A947G2V2-F1
#
_cell.length_a   1.000
_cell.length_b   1.000
_cell.length_c   1.000
_cell.angle_alpha   90.00
_cell.angle_beta   90.00
_cell.angle_gamma   90.00
#
_symmetry.space_group_name_H-M   'P 1'
#
loop_
_entity.id
_entity.type
_entity.pdbx_description
1 polymer ?
#
loop_
_entity_poly.entity_id
_entity_poly.type
_entity_poly.pdbx_seq_one_letter_code
_entity_poly.pdbx_strand_id
1 'polypeptide(L)'
;WEQRSADPATGEVVNAMHFRILRDGTAETQTELTLTDAFVYHWRLWGIAELRDAMAEAGFSQTAVHHAQPDAIDDAGGVYSRPLDGPDELDDSFVVLVVGRTE
;
A
#
# COMPACT_ATOMS: atom_id res chain seq x y z
N TRP A 1 12.83 -2.31 6.77
CA TRP A 1 11.43 -2.09 7.20
C TRP A 1 11.09 -3.15 8.24
N GLU A 2 10.34 -2.79 9.27
CA GLU A 2 9.91 -3.65 10.37
C GLU A 2 8.45 -3.29 10.71
N GLN A 3 7.55 -4.27 10.74
CA GLN A 3 6.22 -4.10 11.34
C GLN A 3 6.29 -4.57 12.80
N ARG A 4 6.02 -3.68 13.75
CA ARG A 4 6.16 -3.96 15.20
C ARG A 4 4.85 -4.42 15.82
N SER A 5 3.78 -3.71 15.52
CA SER A 5 2.44 -4.04 16.02
C SER A 5 1.41 -3.70 14.97
N ALA A 6 0.34 -4.50 15.00
CA ALA A 6 -0.89 -4.24 14.26
C ALA A 6 -2.05 -4.68 15.15
N ASP A 7 -2.87 -3.73 15.57
CA ASP A 7 -4.09 -4.00 16.32
C ASP A 7 -5.27 -4.17 15.34
N PRO A 8 -5.81 -5.38 15.18
CA PRO A 8 -6.89 -5.63 14.23
C PRO A 8 -8.23 -5.01 14.66
N ALA A 9 -8.40 -4.65 15.94
CA ALA A 9 -9.65 -4.08 16.43
C ALA A 9 -9.77 -2.58 16.12
N THR A 10 -8.64 -1.86 16.16
CA THR A 10 -8.59 -0.40 15.96
C THR A 10 -8.01 0.00 14.60
N GLY A 11 -7.25 -0.91 13.97
CA GLY A 11 -6.46 -0.65 12.77
C GLY A 11 -5.14 0.09 13.07
N GLU A 12 -4.77 0.30 14.33
CA GLU A 12 -3.52 0.97 14.68
C GLU A 12 -2.30 0.09 14.35
N VAL A 13 -1.33 0.65 13.62
CA VAL A 13 -0.11 -0.04 13.22
C VAL A 13 1.12 0.80 13.56
N VAL A 14 2.17 0.12 14.02
CA VAL A 14 3.48 0.73 14.26
C VAL A 14 4.52 0.06 13.39
N ASN A 15 5.13 0.85 12.50
CA ASN A 15 6.16 0.40 11.58
C ASN A 15 7.44 1.21 11.76
N ALA A 16 8.60 0.59 11.59
CA ALA A 16 9.89 1.25 11.65
C ALA A 16 10.69 1.03 10.36
N MET A 17 11.38 2.09 9.93
CA MET A 17 12.34 2.04 8.84
C MET A 17 13.75 2.21 9.40
N HIS A 18 14.60 1.23 9.11
CA HIS A 18 16.00 1.20 9.49
C HIS A 18 16.85 1.32 8.22
N PHE A 19 18.03 1.90 8.33
CA PHE A 19 18.96 1.98 7.22
C PHE A 19 20.27 1.28 7.56
N ARG A 20 20.76 0.54 6.57
CA ARG A 20 22.14 0.10 6.49
C ARG A 20 22.83 0.96 5.44
N ILE A 21 23.76 1.79 5.87
CA ILE A 21 24.50 2.69 5.00
C ILE A 21 25.90 2.11 4.81
N LEU A 22 26.21 1.68 3.59
CA LEU A 22 27.54 1.25 3.20
C LEU A 22 28.34 2.49 2.76
N ARG A 23 29.56 2.64 3.27
CA ARG A 23 30.48 3.70 2.84
C ARG A 23 31.50 3.14 1.84
N ASP A 24 31.88 3.97 0.88
CA ASP A 24 32.85 3.59 -0.16
C ASP A 24 34.15 3.07 0.43
N GLY A 25 34.64 1.98 -0.15
CA GLY A 25 35.85 1.26 0.20
C GLY A 25 36.00 0.01 -0.68
N THR A 26 37.16 -0.63 -0.62
CA THR A 26 37.35 -1.99 -1.16
C THR A 26 36.65 -3.01 -0.27
N ALA A 27 36.53 -4.26 -0.71
CA ALA A 27 35.98 -5.33 0.14
C ALA A 27 36.68 -5.43 1.51
N GLU A 28 37.96 -5.05 1.63
CA GLU A 28 38.69 -5.02 2.89
C GLU A 28 38.49 -3.74 3.73
N THR A 29 37.99 -2.64 3.13
CA THR A 29 37.88 -1.32 3.79
C THR A 29 36.46 -0.77 3.85
N GLN A 30 35.47 -1.49 3.30
CA GLN A 30 34.06 -1.11 3.36
C GLN A 30 33.61 -1.07 4.83
N THR A 31 33.10 0.09 5.23
CA THR A 31 32.53 0.30 6.56
C THR A 31 31.01 0.44 6.47
N GLU A 32 30.32 -0.04 7.50
CA GLU A 32 28.86 0.01 7.59
C GLU A 32 28.44 0.90 8.76
N LEU A 33 27.46 1.77 8.52
CA LEU A 33 26.71 2.47 9.55
C LEU A 33 25.27 1.94 9.55
N THR A 34 24.84 1.40 10.70
CA THR A 34 23.43 1.05 10.91
C THR A 34 22.72 2.19 11.63
N LEU A 35 21.60 2.64 11.06
CA LEU A 35 20.65 3.55 11.70
C LEU A 35 19.38 2.76 12.01
N THR A 36 19.18 2.39 13.27
CA THR A 36 17.93 1.82 13.76
C THR A 36 16.90 2.93 13.95
N ASP A 37 15.62 2.62 13.72
CA ASP A 37 14.48 3.49 13.99
C ASP A 37 14.61 4.88 13.36
N ALA A 38 15.22 4.95 12.18
CA ALA A 38 15.43 6.21 11.48
C ALA A 38 14.12 6.93 11.21
N PHE A 39 13.05 6.16 10.94
CA PHE A 39 11.67 6.65 10.98
C PHE A 39 10.78 5.64 11.67
N VAL A 40 9.94 6.12 12.59
CA VAL A 40 8.89 5.33 13.24
C VAL A 40 7.54 5.92 12.87
N TYR A 41 6.66 5.09 12.32
CA TYR A 41 5.36 5.45 11.81
C TYR A 41 4.28 4.89 12.73
N HIS A 42 3.49 5.78 13.30
CA HIS A 42 2.25 5.44 14.02
C HIS A 42 1.09 5.77 13.09
N TRP A 43 0.56 4.76 12.41
CA TRP A 43 -0.49 4.92 11.40
C TRP A 43 -1.75 4.19 11.82
N ARG A 44 -2.85 4.54 11.15
CA ARG A 44 -4.06 3.73 11.14
C ARG A 44 -4.20 3.10 9.76
N LEU A 45 -4.25 1.78 9.70
CA LEU A 45 -4.56 1.02 8.51
C LEU A 45 -6.07 1.02 8.31
N TRP A 46 -6.51 1.54 7.16
CA TRP A 46 -7.91 1.54 6.77
C TRP A 46 -8.23 0.32 5.91
N GLY A 47 -9.33 -0.36 6.24
CA GLY A 47 -9.83 -1.45 5.42
C GLY A 47 -10.51 -0.96 4.13
N ILE A 48 -10.57 -1.80 3.10
CA ILE A 48 -11.26 -1.46 1.84
C ILE A 48 -12.73 -1.09 2.10
N ALA A 49 -13.42 -1.87 2.94
CA ALA A 49 -14.81 -1.59 3.30
C ALA A 49 -14.96 -0.21 3.97
N GLU A 50 -14.09 0.09 4.94
CA GLU A 50 -14.09 1.36 5.66
C GLU A 50 -13.82 2.56 4.74
N LEU A 51 -12.88 2.42 3.79
CA LEU A 51 -12.64 3.46 2.79
C LEU A 51 -13.88 3.70 1.92
N ARG A 52 -14.59 2.64 1.51
CA ARG A 52 -15.80 2.76 0.71
C ARG A 52 -16.93 3.42 1.47
N ASP A 53 -17.09 3.11 2.76
CA ASP A 53 -18.06 3.76 3.64
C ASP A 53 -17.73 5.25 3.79
N ALA A 54 -16.47 5.60 4.06
CA ALA A 54 -16.02 6.99 4.14
C ALA A 54 -16.24 7.76 2.82
N MET A 55 -16.08 7.10 1.67
CA MET A 55 -16.38 7.70 0.36
C MET A 55 -17.87 7.91 0.15
N ALA A 56 -18.72 6.97 0.56
CA ALA A 56 -20.16 7.15 0.53
C ALA A 56 -20.59 8.34 1.40
N GLU A 57 -20.03 8.45 2.61
CA GLU A 57 -20.24 9.59 3.52
C GLU A 57 -19.74 10.91 2.94
N ALA A 58 -18.66 10.89 2.15
CA ALA A 58 -18.13 12.05 1.44
C ALA A 58 -18.97 12.45 0.20
N GLY A 59 -19.99 11.67 -0.17
CA GLY A 59 -20.92 11.99 -1.26
C GLY A 59 -20.61 11.32 -2.60
N PHE A 60 -19.71 10.34 -2.65
CA PHE A 60 -19.55 9.51 -3.85
C PHE A 60 -20.77 8.57 -4.00
N SER A 61 -21.41 8.58 -5.17
CA SER A 61 -22.62 7.78 -5.42
C SER A 61 -22.29 6.30 -5.68
N GLN A 62 -21.08 6.02 -6.16
CA GLN A 62 -20.60 4.66 -6.42
C GLN A 62 -19.11 4.52 -6.09
N THR A 63 -18.72 3.33 -5.64
CA THR A 63 -17.32 2.95 -5.42
C THR A 63 -17.01 1.62 -6.10
N ALA A 64 -15.83 1.54 -6.73
CA ALA A 64 -15.29 0.34 -7.34
C ALA A 64 -13.86 0.09 -6.83
N VAL A 65 -13.45 -1.17 -6.74
CA VAL A 65 -12.09 -1.55 -6.32
C VAL A 65 -11.39 -2.14 -7.54
N HIS A 66 -10.17 -1.70 -7.82
CA HIS A 66 -9.36 -2.14 -8.95
C HIS A 66 -7.99 -2.64 -8.46
N HIS A 67 -7.34 -3.52 -9.21
CA HIS A 67 -5.91 -3.75 -9.02
C HIS A 67 -5.12 -2.47 -9.30
N ALA A 68 -4.03 -2.24 -8.56
CA ALA A 68 -3.13 -1.13 -8.85
C ALA A 68 -2.36 -1.31 -10.17
N GLN A 69 -2.18 -2.56 -10.59
CA GLN A 69 -1.58 -2.90 -11.88
C GLN A 69 -2.67 -3.05 -12.95
N PRO A 70 -2.43 -2.62 -14.20
CA PRO A 70 -3.40 -2.78 -15.28
C PRO A 70 -3.65 -4.26 -15.61
N ASP A 71 -4.89 -4.56 -16.01
CA ASP A 71 -5.27 -5.88 -16.51
C ASP A 71 -4.75 -6.09 -17.94
N ALA A 72 -4.74 -5.03 -18.75
CA ALA A 72 -4.26 -5.07 -20.13
C ALA A 72 -3.72 -3.72 -20.60
N ILE A 73 -2.78 -3.79 -21.54
CA ILE A 73 -2.27 -2.64 -22.30
C ILE A 73 -2.39 -2.99 -23.79
N ASP A 74 -3.04 -2.15 -24.59
CA ASP A 74 -3.14 -2.35 -26.04
C ASP A 74 -1.90 -1.87 -26.81
N ASP A 75 -1.83 -2.19 -28.10
CA ASP A 75 -0.71 -1.83 -28.98
C ASP A 75 -0.53 -0.30 -29.15
N ALA A 76 -1.53 0.50 -28.80
CA ALA A 76 -1.50 1.96 -28.79
C ALA A 76 -1.13 2.55 -27.42
N GLY A 77 -0.86 1.71 -26.42
CA GLY A 77 -0.55 2.11 -25.05
C GLY A 77 -1.78 2.46 -24.20
N GLY A 78 -2.98 2.13 -24.66
CA GLY A 78 -4.22 2.24 -23.90
C GLY A 78 -4.21 1.27 -22.72
N VAL A 79 -4.45 1.80 -21.51
CA VAL A 79 -4.42 1.04 -20.26
C VAL A 79 -5.85 0.70 -19.84
N TYR A 80 -6.13 -0.58 -19.64
CA TYR A 80 -7.45 -1.07 -19.25
C TYR A 80 -7.38 -1.70 -17.86
N SER A 81 -8.30 -1.29 -17.00
CA SER A 81 -8.52 -1.92 -15.71
C SER A 81 -10.01 -2.13 -15.48
N ARG A 82 -10.38 -3.33 -15.05
CA ARG A 82 -11.73 -3.65 -14.60
C ARG A 82 -11.82 -3.64 -13.07
N PRO A 83 -13.00 -3.37 -12.51
CA PRO A 83 -13.23 -3.60 -11.09
C PRO A 83 -13.10 -5.08 -10.73
N LEU A 84 -12.72 -5.35 -9.48
CA LEU A 84 -12.77 -6.67 -8.87
C LEU A 84 -14.23 -7.07 -8.62
N ASP A 85 -14.59 -8.31 -8.94
CA ASP A 85 -15.93 -8.85 -8.68
C ASP A 85 -16.02 -9.50 -7.29
N GLY A 86 -14.89 -9.96 -6.73
CA GLY A 86 -14.84 -10.57 -5.40
C GLY A 86 -13.45 -10.63 -4.77
N PRO A 87 -13.36 -11.04 -3.49
CA PRO A 87 -12.09 -11.14 -2.78
C PRO A 87 -11.18 -12.25 -3.30
N ASP A 88 -11.73 -13.28 -3.96
CA ASP A 88 -10.99 -14.41 -4.53
C ASP A 88 -10.06 -14.01 -5.68
N GLU A 89 -10.19 -12.77 -6.19
CA GLU A 89 -9.32 -12.19 -7.20
C GLU A 89 -8.09 -11.48 -6.59
N LEU A 90 -8.00 -11.36 -5.27
CA LEU A 90 -6.84 -10.79 -4.59
C LEU A 90 -5.81 -11.88 -4.27
N ASP A 91 -4.55 -11.60 -4.59
CA ASP A 91 -3.41 -12.38 -4.13
C ASP A 91 -3.20 -12.24 -2.61
N ASP A 92 -2.38 -13.11 -2.01
CA ASP A 92 -1.98 -13.04 -0.58
C ASP A 92 -1.40 -11.67 -0.19
N SER A 93 -0.81 -10.96 -1.14
CA SER A 93 -0.33 -9.58 -1.01
C SER A 93 -0.83 -8.76 -2.19
N PHE A 94 -1.59 -7.71 -1.91
CA PHE A 94 -2.24 -6.90 -2.94
C PHE A 94 -2.02 -5.39 -2.72
N VAL A 95 -2.08 -4.66 -3.82
CA VAL A 95 -2.27 -3.20 -3.82
C VAL A 95 -3.48 -2.92 -4.71
N VAL A 96 -4.44 -2.17 -4.17
CA VAL A 96 -5.69 -1.85 -4.85
C VAL A 96 -5.94 -0.35 -4.89
N LEU A 97 -6.77 0.07 -5.84
CA LEU A 97 -7.29 1.42 -5.95
C LEU A 97 -8.78 1.38 -5.62
N VAL A 98 -9.22 2.20 -4.66
CA VAL A 98 -10.66 2.43 -4.43
C VAL A 98 -11.06 3.69 -5.19
N VAL A 99 -11.88 3.52 -6.21
CA VAL A 99 -12.27 4.58 -7.15
C VAL A 99 -13.70 5.00 -6.87
N GLY A 100 -13.90 6.29 -6.64
CA GLY A 100 -15.21 6.90 -6.41
C GLY A 100 -15.73 7.60 -7.65
N ARG A 101 -17.04 7.55 -7.87
CA ARG A 101 -17.73 8.32 -8.91
C ARG A 101 -18.79 9.20 -8.27
N THR A 102 -18.85 10.44 -8.72
CA THR A 102 -20.00 11.33 -8.53
C THR A 102 -20.81 11.29 -9.84
N GLU A 103 -22.13 11.45 -9.77
CA GLU A 103 -22.99 11.49 -10.98
C GLU A 103 -22.53 12.55 -11.99
#